data_AF-A0A6L9ZZU8-F1
#
_entry.id   AF-A0A6L9ZZU8-F1
#
_cell.length_a   1.000
_cell.length_b   1.000
_cell.length_c   1.000
_cell.angle_alpha   90.00
_cell.angle_beta   90.00
_cell.angle_gamma   90.00
#
_symmetry.space_group_name_H-M   'P 1'
#
loop_
_entity.id
_entity.type
_entity.pdbx_description
1 polymer ?
#
loop_
_entity_poly.entity_id
_entity_poly.type
_entity_poly.pdbx_seq_one_letter_code
_entity_poly.pdbx_strand_id
1 'polypeptide(L)'
;MTAITNNNIEQEIIDNLKLLPPEKQQEVLDFIQFIQHKLKLSQVDSKNQLSLKEISRLPIAERHKLLTASIAQTAEDFLNDPELTEFSILDGEDWETENE
;
A
#
# COMPACT_ATOMS: atom_id res chain seq x y z
N MET A 1 -37.84 30.01 -12.37
CA MET A 1 -37.28 28.64 -12.33
C MET A 1 -35.81 28.75 -12.69
N THR A 2 -34.92 28.85 -11.70
CA THR A 2 -33.48 28.99 -11.92
C THR A 2 -32.88 27.62 -12.17
N ALA A 3 -32.27 27.46 -13.36
CA ALA A 3 -31.58 26.25 -13.77
C ALA A 3 -30.45 25.95 -12.78
N ILE A 4 -30.46 24.74 -12.22
CA ILE A 4 -29.34 24.19 -11.47
C ILE A 4 -28.28 23.85 -12.52
N THR A 5 -27.41 24.80 -12.82
CA THR A 5 -26.20 24.50 -13.59
C THR A 5 -25.31 23.63 -12.70
N ASN A 6 -25.02 22.42 -13.16
CA ASN A 6 -23.90 21.61 -12.68
C ASN A 6 -22.62 22.47 -12.79
N ASN A 7 -22.32 23.27 -11.76
CA ASN A 7 -21.04 23.92 -11.64
C ASN A 7 -20.04 22.81 -11.33
N ASN A 8 -19.29 22.48 -12.38
CA ASN A 8 -18.23 21.49 -12.40
C ASN A 8 -17.25 21.82 -11.24
N ILE A 9 -17.02 20.87 -10.32
CA ILE A 9 -16.16 21.05 -9.14
C ILE A 9 -14.79 21.63 -9.51
N GLU A 10 -14.29 21.31 -10.71
CA GLU A 10 -13.06 21.88 -11.28
C GLU A 10 -13.10 23.41 -11.36
N GLN A 11 -14.24 23.98 -11.78
CA GLN A 11 -14.41 25.42 -11.89
C GLN A 11 -14.42 26.08 -10.52
N GLU A 12 -15.07 25.47 -9.53
CA GLU A 12 -15.09 25.95 -8.15
C GLU A 12 -13.69 25.93 -7.53
N ILE A 13 -12.89 24.89 -7.81
CA ILE A 13 -11.49 24.81 -7.38
C ILE A 13 -10.64 25.91 -8.04
N ILE A 14 -10.82 26.14 -9.35
CA ILE A 14 -10.10 27.18 -10.08
C ILE A 14 -10.44 28.57 -9.54
N ASP A 15 -11.72 28.83 -9.27
CA ASP A 15 -12.16 30.13 -8.78
C ASP A 15 -11.65 30.38 -7.36
N ASN A 16 -11.64 29.37 -6.49
CA ASN A 16 -11.02 29.46 -5.17
C ASN A 16 -9.49 29.67 -5.24
N LEU A 17 -8.80 28.99 -6.16
CA LEU A 17 -7.36 29.19 -6.38
C LEU A 17 -7.01 30.62 -6.75
N LYS A 18 -7.82 31.26 -7.62
CA LYS A 18 -7.60 32.65 -8.05
C LYS A 18 -7.77 33.67 -6.92
N LEU A 19 -8.55 33.34 -5.89
CA LEU A 19 -8.76 34.22 -4.73
C LEU A 19 -7.57 34.24 -3.77
N LEU A 20 -6.66 33.26 -3.88
CA LEU A 20 -5.49 33.15 -3.02
C LEU A 20 -4.38 34.14 -3.43
N PRO A 21 -3.57 34.62 -2.48
CA PRO A 21 -2.32 35.34 -2.78
C PRO A 21 -1.35 34.51 -3.63
N PRO A 22 -0.46 35.14 -4.41
CA PRO A 22 0.48 34.45 -5.30
C PRO A 22 1.31 33.38 -4.61
N GLU A 23 1.75 33.64 -3.37
CA GLU A 23 2.57 32.72 -2.58
C GLU A 23 1.79 31.44 -2.24
N LYS A 24 0.49 31.58 -1.93
CA LYS A 24 -0.40 30.46 -1.62
C LYS A 24 -0.81 29.67 -2.85
N GLN A 25 -0.93 30.33 -4.00
CA GLN A 25 -1.13 29.64 -5.28
C GLN A 25 0.05 28.75 -5.60
N GLN A 26 1.28 29.26 -5.44
CA GLN A 26 2.49 28.48 -5.67
C GLN A 26 2.61 27.29 -4.72
N GLU A 27 2.30 27.47 -3.42
CA GLU A 27 2.30 26.39 -2.44
C GLU A 27 1.37 25.23 -2.84
N VAL A 28 0.17 25.54 -3.36
CA VAL A 28 -0.77 24.51 -3.83
C VAL A 28 -0.23 23.79 -5.07
N LEU A 29 0.38 24.51 -6.00
CA LEU A 29 1.01 23.90 -7.18
C LEU A 29 2.17 22.99 -6.81
N ASP A 30 3.02 23.43 -5.88
CA ASP A 30 4.16 22.65 -5.38
C ASP A 30 3.67 21.38 -4.68
N PHE A 31 2.58 21.47 -3.90
CA PHE A 31 1.95 20.32 -3.26
C PHE A 31 1.42 19.32 -4.31
N ILE A 32 0.71 19.79 -5.34
CA ILE A 32 0.22 18.92 -6.43
C ILE A 32 1.40 18.23 -7.13
N GLN A 33 2.49 18.96 -7.41
CA GLN A 33 3.68 18.39 -8.04
C GLN A 33 4.34 17.33 -7.14
N PHE A 34 4.40 17.57 -5.84
CA PHE A 34 4.89 16.59 -4.85
C PHE A 34 4.04 15.32 -4.86
N ILE A 35 2.71 15.43 -4.86
CA ILE A 35 1.80 14.27 -4.93
C ILE A 35 2.01 13.48 -6.23
N GLN A 36 2.10 14.16 -7.38
CA GLN A 36 2.37 13.51 -8.66
C GLN A 36 3.72 12.77 -8.66
N HIS A 37 4.75 13.35 -8.03
CA HIS A 37 6.06 12.72 -7.90
C HIS A 37 6.00 11.45 -7.05
N LYS A 38 5.33 11.48 -5.88
CA LYS A 38 5.15 10.30 -5.03
C LYS A 38 4.37 9.19 -5.75
N LEU A 39 3.30 9.54 -6.46
CA LEU A 39 2.51 8.55 -7.21
C LEU A 39 3.33 7.89 -8.33
N LYS A 40 4.18 8.65 -9.03
CA LYS A 40 5.09 8.09 -10.03
C LYS A 40 6.11 7.14 -9.41
N LEU A 41 6.69 7.48 -8.26
CA LEU A 41 7.62 6.61 -7.53
C LEU A 41 6.97 5.29 -7.12
N SER A 42 5.78 5.32 -6.51
CA SER A 42 5.04 4.10 -6.13
C SER A 42 4.68 3.21 -7.33
N GLN A 43 4.51 3.79 -8.53
CA GLN A 43 4.29 3.00 -9.76
C GLN A 43 5.57 2.36 -10.31
N VAL A 44 6.76 2.86 -10.00
CA VAL A 44 8.02 2.25 -10.44
C VAL A 44 8.32 0.98 -9.63
N ASP A 45 8.01 0.97 -8.34
CA ASP A 45 8.21 -0.20 -7.48
C ASP A 45 7.16 -1.31 -7.75
N SER A 46 5.95 -0.92 -8.17
CA SER A 46 4.82 -1.85 -8.37
C SER A 46 4.79 -2.51 -9.75
N LYS A 47 5.50 -1.98 -10.76
CA LYS A 47 5.40 -2.48 -12.16
C LYS A 47 6.18 -3.78 -12.41
N ASN A 48 7.11 -4.15 -11.53
CA ASN A 48 7.93 -5.36 -11.67
C ASN A 48 7.78 -6.36 -10.50
N GLN A 49 6.90 -6.08 -9.53
CA GLN A 49 6.66 -6.99 -8.41
C GLN A 49 5.43 -7.85 -8.70
N LEU A 50 5.66 -9.17 -8.79
CA LEU A 50 4.60 -10.17 -8.86
C LEU A 50 3.74 -10.08 -7.60
N SER A 51 2.42 -10.27 -7.74
CA SER A 51 1.55 -10.40 -6.57
C SER A 51 1.91 -11.64 -5.75
N LEU A 52 1.57 -11.66 -4.46
CA LEU A 52 1.82 -12.82 -3.60
C LEU A 52 1.21 -14.12 -4.15
N LYS A 53 0.05 -14.02 -4.81
CA LYS A 53 -0.61 -15.15 -5.48
C LYS A 53 0.17 -15.63 -6.71
N GLU A 54 0.86 -14.75 -7.40
CA GLU A 54 1.73 -15.12 -8.53
C GLU A 54 3.05 -15.71 -8.03
N ILE A 55 3.64 -15.13 -6.97
CA ILE A 55 4.85 -15.64 -6.32
C ILE A 55 4.65 -17.07 -5.79
N SER A 56 3.48 -17.38 -5.23
CA SER A 56 3.19 -18.71 -4.69
C SER A 56 3.06 -19.81 -5.77
N ARG A 57 2.85 -19.42 -7.03
CA ARG A 57 2.78 -20.34 -8.17
C ARG A 57 4.15 -20.65 -8.79
N LEU A 58 5.19 -19.92 -8.41
CA LEU A 58 6.54 -20.15 -8.91
C LEU A 58 7.20 -21.38 -8.28
N PRO A 59 8.18 -22.00 -8.96
CA PRO A 59 9.06 -22.99 -8.34
C PRO A 59 9.76 -22.43 -7.10
N ILE A 60 10.05 -23.30 -6.14
CA ILE A 60 10.53 -22.88 -4.81
C ILE A 60 11.83 -22.07 -4.86
N ALA A 61 12.72 -22.39 -5.80
CA ALA A 61 13.98 -21.69 -5.99
C ALA A 61 13.78 -20.23 -6.46
N GLU A 62 12.81 -20.01 -7.35
CA GLU A 62 12.48 -18.67 -7.86
C GLU A 62 11.79 -17.84 -6.79
N ARG A 63 10.87 -18.45 -6.04
CA ARG A 63 10.25 -17.82 -4.88
C ARG A 63 11.30 -17.37 -3.87
N HIS A 64 12.24 -18.26 -3.52
CA HIS A 64 13.29 -17.93 -2.57
C HIS A 64 14.14 -16.77 -3.07
N LYS A 65 14.52 -16.76 -4.36
CA LYS A 65 15.30 -15.67 -4.95
C LYS A 65 14.61 -14.31 -4.78
N LEU A 66 13.30 -14.24 -4.97
CA LEU A 66 12.51 -13.01 -4.81
C LEU A 66 12.36 -12.58 -3.35
N LEU A 67 12.17 -13.54 -2.44
CA LEU A 67 11.97 -13.26 -1.02
C LEU A 67 13.27 -13.06 -0.22
N THR A 68 14.44 -13.40 -0.79
CA THR A 68 15.76 -13.26 -0.14
C THR A 68 15.95 -11.91 0.54
N ALA A 69 15.53 -10.81 -0.09
CA ALA A 69 15.70 -9.47 0.45
C ALA A 69 14.90 -9.23 1.75
N SER A 70 13.77 -9.90 1.92
CA SER A 70 12.88 -9.74 3.08
C SER A 70 13.09 -10.81 4.15
N ILE A 71 13.69 -11.97 3.81
CA ILE A 71 13.87 -13.09 4.75
C ILE A 71 14.60 -12.67 6.03
N ALA A 72 15.67 -11.88 5.93
CA ALA A 72 16.45 -11.47 7.10
C ALA A 72 15.65 -10.54 8.02
N GLN A 73 14.93 -9.58 7.46
CA GLN A 73 14.09 -8.67 8.23
C GLN A 73 12.93 -9.41 8.88
N THR A 74 12.26 -10.29 8.13
CA THR A 74 11.19 -11.12 8.67
C THR A 74 11.69 -11.99 9.84
N ALA A 75 12.88 -12.59 9.74
CA ALA A 75 13.45 -13.37 10.82
C ALA A 75 13.67 -12.53 12.09
N GLU A 76 14.13 -11.29 11.94
CA GLU A 76 14.28 -10.34 13.05
C GLU A 76 12.94 -9.94 13.66
N ASP A 77 11.91 -9.74 12.83
CA ASP A 77 10.55 -9.44 13.29
C ASP A 77 10.03 -10.58 14.19
N PHE A 78 10.20 -11.85 13.78
CA PHE A 78 9.79 -13.02 14.60
C PHE A 78 10.56 -13.15 15.93
N LEU A 79 11.78 -12.61 16.03
CA LEU A 79 12.55 -12.65 17.28
C LEU A 79 12.12 -11.56 18.26
N ASN A 80 11.66 -10.42 17.75
CA ASN A 80 11.39 -9.24 18.55
C ASN A 80 9.89 -8.97 18.77
N ASP A 81 9.02 -9.62 18.00
CA ASP A 81 7.57 -9.48 18.11
C ASP A 81 6.94 -10.80 18.58
N PRO A 82 6.67 -10.92 19.90
CA PRO A 82 6.05 -12.12 20.47
C PRO A 82 4.71 -12.47 19.82
N GLU A 83 3.93 -11.49 19.36
CA GLU A 83 2.62 -11.71 18.73
C GLU A 83 2.75 -12.56 17.46
N LEU A 84 3.88 -12.49 16.75
CA LEU A 84 4.17 -13.31 15.58
C LEU A 84 4.50 -14.77 15.91
N THR A 85 4.81 -15.07 17.18
CA THR A 85 5.12 -16.40 17.68
C THR A 85 3.99 -17.02 18.52
N GLU A 86 2.86 -16.31 18.70
CA GLU A 86 1.72 -16.74 19.52
C GLU A 86 0.98 -17.99 18.98
N PHE A 87 1.37 -18.52 17.83
CA PHE A 87 0.88 -19.79 17.32
C PHE A 87 1.32 -21.02 18.14
N SER A 88 2.25 -20.86 19.09
CA SER A 88 2.65 -21.94 20.00
C SER A 88 1.67 -22.23 21.15
N ILE A 89 0.55 -21.50 21.26
CA ILE A 89 -0.44 -21.66 22.36
C ILE A 89 -1.56 -22.66 22.01
N LEU A 90 -1.71 -23.04 20.74
CA LEU A 90 -2.53 -24.19 20.37
C LEU A 90 -1.70 -25.45 20.60
N ASP A 91 -1.68 -25.93 21.85
CA ASP A 91 -1.21 -27.28 22.18
C ASP A 91 -1.82 -28.24 21.17
N GLY A 92 -0.98 -29.06 20.53
CA GLY A 92 -1.36 -29.94 19.42
C GLY A 92 -2.32 -31.08 19.78
N GLU A 93 -3.12 -30.92 20.84
CA GLU A 93 -3.96 -31.93 21.46
C GLU A 93 -5.37 -32.04 20.85
N ASP A 94 -5.77 -31.15 19.94
CA ASP A 94 -7.11 -31.17 19.32
C ASP A 94 -7.15 -31.72 17.88
N TRP A 95 -6.07 -32.38 17.42
CA TRP A 95 -6.04 -33.05 16.11
C TRP A 95 -6.52 -34.51 16.14
N GLU A 96 -6.88 -35.07 17.29
CA GLU A 96 -7.61 -36.33 17.36
C GLU A 96 -9.11 -36.08 17.25
N THR A 97 -9.61 -35.94 16.03
CA THR A 97 -11.04 -36.19 15.78
C THR A 97 -11.33 -37.64 16.14
N GLU A 98 -11.97 -37.86 17.28
CA GLU A 98 -12.64 -39.12 17.62
C GLU A 98 -13.60 -39.48 16.48
N ASN A 99 -13.20 -40.44 15.65
CA ASN A 99 -14.12 -41.17 14.81
C ASN A 99 -14.71 -42.31 15.66
N GLU A 100 -15.86 -42.07 16.27
CA GLU A 100 -16.82 -43.13 16.61
C GLU A 100 -17.92 -43.23 15.55
#